data_AF-A0A7J6FI56-F1
#
_entry.id   AF-A0A7J6FI56-F1
#
_cell.length_a   1.000
_cell.length_b   1.000
_cell.length_c   1.000
_cell.angle_alpha   90.00
_cell.angle_beta   90.00
_cell.angle_gamma   90.00
#
_symmetry.space_group_name_H-M   'P 1'
#
loop_
_entity.id
_entity.type
_entity.pdbx_description
1 polymer ?
#
loop_
_entity_poly.entity_id
_entity_poly.type
_entity_poly.pdbx_seq_one_letter_code
_entity_poly.pdbx_strand_id
1 'polypeptide(L)'
;MANRDQPVNRRGSKLLLIEKRDQVCSTDTTPGLGNRFCAGLVVKLHLHDSGNLVLRSAVFGKHVTYWESFKFPIDTLLPNQNFTMNTNLVSSKSQTNYSSGYYNFYFDDDNILLLQSETENQRHNNIQQNQILFAEKKQTVFWGSSLEEAYNRVSFGTQGVIRISKISGRLFMQQRRNTQQLVQNTKRYNV
;
A
#
# COMPACT_ATOMS: atom_id res chain seq x y z
N MET A 1 -1.48 -6.96 10.51
CA MET A 1 -1.07 -7.08 11.92
C MET A 1 -0.19 -5.89 12.27
N ALA A 2 -0.52 -5.08 13.29
CA ALA A 2 0.18 -3.82 13.56
C ALA A 2 1.56 -3.99 14.24
N ASN A 3 1.72 -5.00 15.08
CA ASN A 3 2.90 -5.23 15.92
C ASN A 3 3.57 -6.57 15.61
N ARG A 4 3.71 -6.90 14.32
CA ARG A 4 4.13 -8.23 13.87
C ARG A 4 5.51 -8.68 14.37
N ASP A 5 6.43 -7.73 14.57
CA ASP A 5 7.80 -7.98 15.04
C ASP A 5 7.98 -7.71 16.54
N GLN A 6 6.94 -7.16 17.19
CA GLN A 6 6.92 -6.85 18.62
C GLN A 6 5.61 -7.37 19.22
N PRO A 7 5.42 -8.69 19.27
CA PRO A 7 4.21 -9.29 19.81
C PRO A 7 4.02 -8.88 21.28
N VAL A 8 2.77 -8.70 21.69
CA VAL A 8 2.46 -8.38 23.08
C VAL A 8 2.64 -9.63 23.95
N ASN A 9 3.49 -9.55 24.96
CA ASN A 9 3.90 -10.70 25.76
C ASN A 9 2.88 -11.12 26.86
N ARG A 10 1.61 -10.68 26.81
CA ARG A 10 0.65 -10.91 27.90
C ARG A 10 -0.80 -11.13 27.44
N ARG A 11 -1.51 -11.96 28.20
CA ARG A 11 -2.97 -12.13 28.11
C ARG A 11 -3.65 -10.87 28.62
N GLY A 12 -4.64 -10.35 27.89
CA GLY A 12 -5.41 -9.17 28.30
C GLY A 12 -4.85 -7.81 27.86
N SER A 13 -3.88 -7.78 26.94
CA SER A 13 -3.44 -6.54 26.30
C SER A 13 -4.61 -5.84 25.59
N LYS A 14 -4.68 -4.51 25.72
CA LYS A 14 -5.73 -3.68 25.14
C LYS A 14 -5.12 -2.58 24.28
N LEU A 15 -5.77 -2.29 23.16
CA LEU A 15 -5.51 -1.07 22.38
C LEU A 15 -6.39 0.05 22.96
N LEU A 16 -5.77 1.16 23.34
CA LEU A 16 -6.45 2.32 23.92
C LEU A 16 -6.11 3.57 23.10
N LEU A 17 -7.13 4.35 22.74
CA LEU A 17 -6.95 5.70 22.21
C LEU A 17 -6.96 6.66 23.39
N ILE A 18 -5.81 7.30 23.67
CA ILE A 18 -5.65 8.21 24.80
C ILE A 18 -5.62 9.64 24.27
N GLU A 19 -6.62 10.44 24.64
CA GLU A 19 -6.67 11.87 24.34
C GLU A 19 -5.89 12.64 25.42
N LYS A 20 -4.70 13.14 25.09
CA LYS A 20 -4.00 14.11 25.95
C LYS A 20 -4.55 15.50 25.66
N ARG A 21 -5.35 16.05 26.58
CA ARG A 21 -5.87 17.41 26.50
C ARG A 21 -4.86 18.42 27.04
N ASP A 22 -3.85 18.78 26.23
CA ASP A 22 -3.14 20.05 26.45
C ASP A 22 -3.94 21.16 25.76
N GLN A 23 -4.84 21.77 26.51
CA GLN A 23 -5.71 22.84 26.05
C GLN A 23 -4.99 24.18 26.25
N VAL A 24 -4.42 24.78 25.20
CA VAL A 24 -3.92 26.16 25.24
C VAL A 24 -5.08 27.10 24.93
N CYS A 25 -5.62 27.73 25.97
CA CYS A 25 -6.58 28.80 25.85
C CYS A 25 -5.81 30.14 25.76
N SER A 26 -5.91 30.86 24.64
CA SER A 26 -5.45 32.25 24.61
C SER A 26 -6.56 33.17 25.11
N THR A 27 -6.27 33.97 26.14
CA THR A 27 -7.11 35.08 26.56
C THR A 27 -6.57 36.35 25.93
N ASP A 28 -7.14 36.77 24.80
CA ASP A 28 -6.93 38.15 24.36
C ASP A 28 -7.78 39.05 25.25
N THR A 29 -7.09 39.71 26.19
CA THR A 29 -7.68 40.69 27.11
C THR A 29 -8.12 41.93 26.34
N THR A 30 -9.36 41.94 25.87
CA THR A 30 -10.13 43.18 25.65
C THR A 30 -11.43 43.11 26.45
N PRO A 31 -11.68 44.04 27.39
CA PRO A 31 -12.90 44.03 28.19
C PRO A 31 -14.05 44.57 27.35
N GLY A 32 -14.83 43.68 26.74
CA GLY A 32 -16.01 44.08 25.97
C GLY A 32 -16.81 42.95 25.33
N LEU A 33 -16.18 41.97 24.67
CA LEU A 33 -16.85 40.85 23.99
C LEU A 33 -15.84 39.72 23.74
N GLY A 34 -15.45 39.00 24.81
CA GLY A 34 -14.45 37.93 24.72
C GLY A 34 -15.08 36.55 24.52
N ASN A 35 -15.26 36.12 23.27
CA ASN A 35 -15.61 34.73 22.98
C ASN A 35 -14.43 33.81 23.35
N ARG A 36 -14.58 33.01 24.41
CA ARG A 36 -13.62 31.93 24.73
C ARG A 36 -13.68 30.86 23.63
N PHE A 37 -12.74 30.87 22.69
CA PHE A 37 -12.60 29.76 21.75
C PHE A 37 -11.67 28.68 22.33
N CYS A 38 -12.27 27.60 22.84
CA CYS A 38 -11.58 26.37 23.18
C CYS A 38 -11.85 25.34 22.09
N ALA A 39 -10.95 25.20 21.11
CA ALA A 39 -11.08 24.15 20.12
C ALA A 39 -10.60 22.81 20.71
N GLY A 40 -11.54 22.00 21.21
CA GLY A 40 -11.27 20.62 21.60
C GLY A 40 -10.93 19.79 20.36
N LEU A 41 -9.72 19.24 20.31
CA LEU A 41 -9.25 18.40 19.21
C LEU A 41 -9.81 16.99 19.41
N VAL A 42 -10.99 16.70 18.83
CA VAL A 42 -11.63 15.39 18.97
C VAL A 42 -10.96 14.39 18.04
N VAL A 43 -10.13 13.51 18.58
CA VAL A 43 -9.48 12.43 17.83
C VAL A 43 -10.37 11.18 17.82
N LYS A 44 -10.57 10.57 16.65
CA LYS A 44 -11.33 9.34 16.45
C LYS A 44 -10.56 8.37 15.58
N LEU A 45 -10.72 7.08 15.89
CA LEU A 45 -10.22 5.98 15.07
C LEU A 45 -11.40 5.36 14.31
N HIS A 46 -11.33 5.33 12.99
CA HIS A 46 -12.40 4.81 12.13
C HIS A 46 -11.86 3.71 11.23
N LEU A 47 -12.48 2.53 11.28
CA LEU A 47 -12.24 1.46 10.32
C LEU A 47 -13.22 1.62 9.15
N HIS A 48 -12.71 1.89 7.95
CA HIS A 48 -13.52 1.94 6.74
C HIS A 48 -13.84 0.53 6.24
N ASP A 49 -14.93 0.38 5.49
CA ASP A 49 -15.34 -0.88 4.86
C ASP A 49 -14.28 -1.44 3.89
N SER A 50 -13.39 -0.60 3.38
CA SER A 50 -12.23 -1.02 2.60
C SER A 50 -11.17 -1.77 3.41
N GLY A 51 -11.26 -1.77 4.74
CA GLY A 51 -10.25 -2.28 5.66
C GLY A 51 -9.21 -1.24 6.08
N ASN A 52 -9.33 0.03 5.64
CA ASN A 52 -8.42 1.10 6.05
C ASN A 52 -8.79 1.61 7.45
N LEU A 53 -7.90 1.45 8.42
CA LEU A 53 -8.04 2.01 9.76
C LEU A 53 -7.42 3.41 9.79
N VAL A 54 -8.19 4.43 10.10
CA VAL A 54 -7.77 5.83 9.97
C VAL A 54 -7.95 6.59 11.28
N LEU A 55 -6.89 7.25 11.72
CA LEU A 55 -6.90 8.19 12.84
C LEU A 55 -7.19 9.60 12.31
N ARG A 56 -8.30 10.19 12.72
CA ARG A 56 -8.75 11.52 12.28
C ARG A 56 -9.03 12.42 13.47
N SER A 57 -8.88 13.73 13.28
CA SER A 57 -9.42 14.72 14.20
C SER A 57 -10.39 15.67 13.50
N ALA A 58 -11.34 16.19 14.26
CA ALA A 58 -12.17 17.31 13.87
C ALA A 58 -11.65 18.58 14.55
N VAL A 59 -11.16 19.54 13.76
CA VAL A 59 -10.72 20.85 14.24
C VAL A 59 -11.48 21.91 13.46
N PHE A 60 -12.24 22.76 14.15
CA PHE A 60 -13.11 23.78 13.54
C PHE A 60 -13.99 23.25 12.39
N GLY A 61 -14.57 22.05 12.55
CA GLY A 61 -15.44 21.42 11.55
C GLY A 61 -14.72 20.78 10.35
N LYS A 62 -13.39 20.84 10.28
CA LYS A 62 -12.60 20.15 9.25
C LYS A 62 -12.03 18.83 9.78
N HIS A 63 -12.17 17.77 9.00
CA HIS A 63 -11.56 16.47 9.30
C HIS A 63 -10.12 16.43 8.78
N VAL A 64 -9.17 16.23 9.68
CA VAL A 64 -7.75 16.04 9.39
C VAL A 64 -7.39 14.57 9.66
N THR A 65 -6.77 13.90 8.68
CA THR A 65 -6.26 12.53 8.84
C THR A 65 -4.80 12.60 9.30
N TYR A 66 -4.48 12.00 10.44
CA TYR A 66 -3.11 11.93 10.96
C TYR A 66 -2.38 10.65 10.59
N TRP A 67 -3.12 9.53 10.52
CA TRP A 67 -2.55 8.22 10.26
C TRP A 67 -3.58 7.34 9.57
N GLU A 68 -3.11 6.44 8.72
CA GLU A 68 -3.94 5.44 8.05
C GLU A 68 -3.16 4.13 7.87
N SER A 69 -3.82 2.98 8.09
CA SER A 69 -3.16 1.67 7.98
C SER A 69 -2.70 1.37 6.56
N PHE A 70 -3.39 1.90 5.55
CA PHE A 70 -3.05 1.68 4.14
C PHE A 70 -1.69 2.23 3.74
N LYS A 71 -1.13 3.19 4.48
CA LYS A 71 0.24 3.69 4.28
C LYS A 71 1.32 2.76 4.85
N PHE A 72 0.94 1.74 5.61
CA PHE A 72 1.85 0.80 6.26
C PHE A 72 1.40 -0.64 5.97
N PRO A 73 1.44 -1.08 4.69
CA PRO A 73 1.15 -2.47 4.36
C PRO A 73 2.17 -3.42 5.01
N ILE A 74 1.76 -4.69 5.15
CA ILE A 74 2.63 -5.77 5.63
C ILE A 74 2.92 -6.76 4.49
N ASP A 75 2.30 -7.94 4.49
CA ASP A 75 2.46 -8.96 3.44
C ASP A 75 1.34 -8.93 2.40
N THR A 76 0.34 -8.06 2.56
CA THR A 76 -0.89 -8.07 1.77
C THR A 76 -1.23 -6.66 1.28
N LEU A 77 -1.57 -6.54 0.00
CA LEU A 77 -2.15 -5.33 -0.60
C LEU A 77 -3.67 -5.49 -0.74
N LEU A 78 -4.44 -4.59 -0.17
CA LEU A 78 -5.90 -4.61 -0.25
C LEU A 78 -6.42 -3.85 -1.49
N PRO A 79 -7.66 -4.11 -1.94
CA PRO A 79 -8.29 -3.33 -3.01
C PRO A 79 -8.27 -1.84 -2.70
N ASN A 80 -7.97 -1.01 -3.71
CA ASN A 80 -7.84 0.45 -3.61
C ASN A 80 -6.71 0.95 -2.67
N GLN A 81 -5.87 0.05 -2.15
CA GLN A 81 -4.65 0.44 -1.47
C GLN A 81 -3.59 0.80 -2.52
N ASN A 82 -3.03 2.00 -2.42
CA ASN A 82 -1.95 2.41 -3.30
C ASN A 82 -0.66 1.71 -2.89
N PHE A 83 -0.05 1.01 -3.83
CA PHE A 83 1.32 0.52 -3.73
C PHE A 83 2.22 1.47 -4.53
N THR A 84 3.23 2.04 -3.88
CA THR A 84 4.11 3.11 -4.39
C THR A 84 5.58 2.78 -4.13
N MET A 85 6.52 3.62 -4.59
CA MET A 85 7.96 3.44 -4.29
C MET A 85 8.31 3.46 -2.82
N ASN A 86 7.50 4.15 -2.00
CA ASN A 86 7.75 4.27 -0.57
C ASN A 86 7.12 3.12 0.22
N THR A 87 6.58 2.11 -0.45
CA THR A 87 5.93 0.96 0.19
C THR A 87 6.63 -0.33 -0.21
N ASN A 88 6.84 -1.20 0.77
CA ASN A 88 7.37 -2.55 0.60
C ASN A 88 6.40 -3.54 1.24
N LEU A 89 6.18 -4.68 0.60
CA LEU A 89 5.52 -5.82 1.24
C LEU A 89 6.57 -6.80 1.74
N VAL A 90 6.52 -7.11 3.03
CA VAL A 90 7.41 -8.09 3.65
C VAL A 90 6.61 -9.33 4.00
N SER A 91 6.98 -10.47 3.45
CA SER A 91 6.35 -11.77 3.76
C SER A 91 6.35 -12.10 5.25
N SER A 92 5.50 -13.03 5.67
CA SER A 92 5.59 -13.68 6.99
C SER A 92 6.69 -14.74 7.02
N LYS A 93 7.38 -14.93 8.16
CA LYS A 93 8.43 -15.97 8.30
C LYS A 93 7.89 -17.37 8.03
N SER A 94 6.68 -17.66 8.48
CA SER A 94 5.99 -18.92 8.21
C SER A 94 4.48 -18.75 8.37
N GLN A 95 3.72 -19.81 8.07
CA GLN A 95 2.25 -19.82 8.27
C GLN A 95 1.83 -19.55 9.72
N THR A 96 2.69 -19.88 10.69
CA THR A 96 2.42 -19.72 12.13
C THR A 96 3.23 -18.59 12.76
N ASN A 97 4.22 -18.05 12.04
CA ASN A 97 5.07 -16.97 12.51
C ASN A 97 4.91 -15.74 11.60
N TYR A 98 4.09 -14.80 12.08
CA TYR A 98 3.78 -13.56 11.37
C TYR A 98 4.88 -12.49 11.44
N SER A 99 6.00 -12.75 12.12
CA SER A 99 7.15 -11.82 12.07
C SER A 99 7.69 -11.68 10.64
N SER A 100 8.45 -10.63 10.41
CA SER A 100 9.03 -10.28 9.11
C SER A 100 9.89 -11.43 8.56
N GLY A 101 9.49 -11.91 7.39
CA GLY A 101 10.06 -13.01 6.64
C GLY A 101 11.21 -12.60 5.74
N TYR A 102 11.51 -13.49 4.78
CA TYR A 102 12.68 -13.37 3.91
C TYR A 102 12.38 -12.74 2.55
N TYR A 103 11.10 -12.68 2.14
CA TYR A 103 10.71 -12.13 0.85
C TYR A 103 10.20 -10.70 0.97
N ASN A 104 10.74 -9.82 0.14
CA ASN A 104 10.39 -8.42 0.00
C ASN A 104 9.84 -8.16 -1.40
N PHE A 105 8.76 -7.40 -1.51
CA PHE A 105 8.17 -6.99 -2.77
C PHE A 105 8.04 -5.47 -2.79
N TYR A 106 8.80 -4.80 -3.65
CA TYR A 106 9.01 -3.35 -3.62
C TYR A 106 9.48 -2.81 -4.98
N PHE A 107 9.52 -1.49 -5.12
CA PHE A 107 10.17 -0.83 -6.26
C PHE A 107 11.60 -0.44 -5.90
N ASP A 108 12.54 -0.74 -6.78
CA ASP A 108 13.88 -0.16 -6.69
C ASP A 108 13.92 1.31 -7.15
N ASP A 109 15.12 1.89 -7.08
CA ASP A 109 15.39 3.28 -7.48
C ASP A 109 15.11 3.52 -8.97
N ASP A 110 15.23 2.49 -9.80
CA ASP A 110 14.96 2.52 -11.24
C ASP A 110 13.46 2.36 -11.57
N ASN A 111 12.58 2.37 -10.56
CA ASN A 111 11.13 2.23 -10.69
C ASN A 111 10.72 0.82 -11.19
N ILE A 112 11.55 -0.17 -10.93
CA ILE A 112 11.33 -1.55 -11.33
C ILE A 112 10.70 -2.31 -10.16
N LEU A 113 9.62 -3.05 -10.44
CA LEU A 113 8.97 -3.89 -9.44
C LEU A 113 9.72 -5.21 -9.28
N LEU A 114 10.21 -5.46 -8.07
CA LEU A 114 11.02 -6.63 -7.71
C LEU A 114 10.35 -7.47 -6.62
N LEU A 115 10.53 -8.78 -6.72
CA LEU A 115 10.44 -9.71 -5.58
C LEU A 115 11.84 -10.19 -5.28
N GLN A 116 12.32 -9.93 -4.07
CA GLN A 116 13.66 -10.28 -3.62
C GLN A 116 13.58 -11.19 -2.40
N SER A 117 14.42 -12.23 -2.36
CA SER A 117 14.64 -13.03 -1.15
C SER A 117 15.94 -12.60 -0.47
N GLU A 118 15.87 -12.30 0.82
CA GLU A 118 17.01 -11.99 1.68
C GLU A 118 17.14 -13.09 2.74
N THR A 119 18.29 -13.77 2.81
CA THR A 119 18.50 -14.87 3.77
C THR A 119 19.26 -14.40 5.01
N GLU A 120 18.94 -14.96 6.18
CA GLU A 120 19.48 -14.55 7.49
C GLU A 120 21.02 -14.57 7.60
N ASN A 121 21.70 -15.38 6.77
CA ASN A 121 23.17 -15.50 6.74
C ASN A 121 23.90 -14.47 5.86
N GLN A 122 23.20 -13.49 5.27
CA GLN A 122 23.79 -12.58 4.28
C GLN A 122 24.19 -11.19 4.80
N ARG A 123 24.09 -10.94 6.11
CA ARG A 123 24.58 -9.69 6.72
C ARG A 123 26.11 -9.56 6.72
N HIS A 124 26.86 -10.60 6.32
CA HIS A 124 28.33 -10.61 6.36
C HIS A 124 29.02 -11.16 5.10
N ASN A 125 28.32 -11.68 4.08
CA ASN A 125 28.97 -12.23 2.88
C ASN A 125 28.15 -11.97 1.60
N ASN A 126 28.82 -11.42 0.58
CA ASN A 126 28.34 -11.19 -0.78
C ASN A 126 27.97 -12.51 -1.49
N ILE A 127 26.78 -13.06 -1.25
CA ILE A 127 26.23 -14.19 -2.02
C ILE A 127 24.86 -13.81 -2.58
N GLN A 128 24.58 -14.28 -3.79
CA GLN A 128 23.54 -13.83 -4.72
C GLN A 128 22.14 -13.66 -4.10
N GLN A 129 21.60 -12.46 -4.26
CA GLN A 129 20.20 -12.16 -4.06
C GLN A 129 19.41 -12.77 -5.22
N ASN A 130 18.41 -13.60 -4.92
CA ASN A 130 17.48 -14.07 -5.93
C ASN A 130 16.40 -13.01 -6.13
N GLN A 131 16.25 -12.54 -7.37
CA GLN A 131 15.29 -11.50 -7.74
C GLN A 131 14.42 -11.97 -8.91
N ILE A 132 13.12 -11.68 -8.84
CA ILE A 132 12.19 -11.81 -9.96
C ILE A 132 11.74 -10.41 -10.37
N LEU A 133 11.92 -10.12 -11.66
CA LEU A 133 11.54 -8.88 -12.31
C LEU A 133 10.11 -9.00 -12.88
N PHE A 134 9.19 -8.15 -12.45
CA PHE A 134 7.78 -8.25 -12.89
C PHE A 134 7.43 -7.31 -14.04
N ALA A 135 7.88 -6.06 -13.98
CA ALA A 135 7.57 -5.05 -14.99
C ALA A 135 8.39 -3.78 -14.80
N GLU A 136 8.62 -3.09 -15.91
CA GLU A 136 9.18 -1.74 -15.94
C GLU A 136 8.06 -0.67 -15.98
N LYS A 137 8.45 0.58 -15.69
CA LYS A 137 7.55 1.74 -15.73
C LYS A 137 6.77 1.82 -17.04
N LYS A 138 5.47 2.13 -16.95
CA LYS A 138 4.50 2.26 -18.07
C LYS A 138 4.05 0.95 -18.73
N GLN A 139 4.43 -0.21 -18.20
CA GLN A 139 3.87 -1.47 -18.68
C GLN A 139 2.44 -1.70 -18.14
N THR A 140 1.65 -2.48 -18.86
CA THR A 140 0.33 -2.94 -18.40
C THR A 140 0.22 -4.41 -18.72
N VAL A 141 -0.05 -5.22 -17.69
CA VAL A 141 -0.18 -6.68 -17.78
C VAL A 141 -1.64 -7.05 -17.58
N PHE A 142 -2.13 -7.98 -18.40
CA PHE A 142 -3.50 -8.47 -18.34
C PHE A 142 -3.49 -9.99 -18.13
N TRP A 143 -4.37 -10.49 -17.26
CA TRP A 143 -4.62 -11.93 -17.14
C TRP A 143 -6.10 -12.17 -16.79
N GLY A 144 -6.64 -13.30 -17.23
CA GLY A 144 -8.05 -13.64 -17.02
C GLY A 144 -8.40 -14.97 -17.65
N SER A 145 -9.53 -15.54 -17.23
CA SER A 145 -10.06 -16.77 -17.82
C SER A 145 -10.79 -16.45 -19.12
N SER A 146 -10.65 -17.28 -20.15
CA SER A 146 -11.44 -17.14 -21.39
C SER A 146 -12.94 -17.38 -21.20
N LEU A 147 -13.34 -17.89 -20.02
CA LEU A 147 -14.72 -18.18 -19.65
C LEU A 147 -15.41 -17.01 -18.94
N GLU A 148 -14.65 -16.04 -18.41
CA GLU A 148 -15.21 -14.85 -17.77
C GLU A 148 -15.19 -13.66 -18.75
N GLU A 149 -16.30 -12.93 -18.87
CA GLU A 149 -16.33 -11.62 -19.57
C GLU A 149 -15.57 -10.52 -18.80
N ALA A 150 -14.68 -10.89 -17.89
CA ALA A 150 -13.91 -9.99 -17.07
C ALA A 150 -12.45 -10.44 -16.98
N TYR A 151 -11.55 -9.47 -16.89
CA TYR A 151 -10.11 -9.70 -16.78
C TYR A 151 -9.50 -8.84 -15.67
N ASN A 152 -8.39 -9.31 -15.13
CA ASN A 152 -7.56 -8.53 -14.24
C ASN A 152 -6.57 -7.73 -15.08
N ARG A 153 -6.47 -6.43 -14.81
CA ARG A 153 -5.46 -5.53 -15.34
C ARG A 153 -4.58 -5.07 -14.19
N VAL A 154 -3.27 -5.25 -14.35
CA VAL A 154 -2.25 -4.52 -13.61
C VAL A 154 -1.70 -3.43 -14.50
N SER A 155 -1.82 -2.18 -14.08
CA SER A 155 -1.15 -1.05 -14.74
C SER A 155 -0.10 -0.46 -13.82
N PHE A 156 1.12 -0.26 -14.36
CA PHE A 156 2.24 0.39 -13.68
C PHE A 156 2.28 1.86 -14.05
N GLY A 157 1.81 2.71 -13.14
CA GLY A 157 1.73 4.17 -13.29
C GLY A 157 3.04 4.91 -12.97
N THR A 158 2.98 6.24 -13.01
CA THR A 158 4.08 7.10 -12.55
C THR A 158 4.25 6.98 -11.03
N GLN A 159 5.50 7.13 -10.54
CA GLN A 159 5.84 7.02 -9.11
C GLN A 159 5.58 5.63 -8.49
N GLY A 160 5.66 4.58 -9.30
CA GLY A 160 5.51 3.20 -8.82
C GLY A 160 4.09 2.85 -8.43
N VAL A 161 3.08 3.60 -8.90
CA VAL A 161 1.68 3.28 -8.57
C VAL A 161 1.26 2.01 -9.31
N ILE A 162 1.02 0.92 -8.59
CA ILE A 162 0.38 -0.29 -9.14
C ILE A 162 -1.13 -0.18 -8.95
N ARG A 163 -1.88 -0.30 -10.05
CA ARG A 163 -3.34 -0.48 -9.98
C ARG A 163 -3.70 -1.86 -10.47
N ILE A 164 -4.32 -2.64 -9.60
CA ILE A 164 -4.98 -3.91 -9.93
C ILE A 164 -6.48 -3.62 -10.05
N SER A 165 -7.08 -3.93 -11.20
CA SER A 165 -8.49 -3.68 -11.45
C SER A 165 -9.11 -4.86 -12.19
N LYS A 166 -10.32 -5.27 -11.81
CA LYS A 166 -11.15 -6.16 -12.62
C LYS A 166 -11.91 -5.32 -13.64
N ILE A 167 -11.80 -5.67 -14.91
CA ILE A 167 -12.44 -4.96 -16.01
C ILE A 167 -13.33 -5.95 -16.74
N SER A 168 -14.61 -5.61 -16.86
CA SER A 168 -15.57 -6.39 -17.64
C SER A 168 -15.66 -5.87 -19.07
N GLY A 169 -15.58 -6.74 -20.08
CA GLY A 169 -15.82 -6.38 -21.49
C GLY A 169 -15.04 -7.20 -22.54
N ARG A 170 -15.58 -7.25 -23.77
CA ARG A 170 -15.12 -8.01 -24.96
C ARG A 170 -13.74 -7.66 -25.55
N LEU A 171 -12.89 -6.86 -24.89
CA LEU A 171 -11.63 -6.34 -25.46
C LEU A 171 -10.51 -7.39 -25.62
N PHE A 172 -10.61 -8.57 -25.00
CA PHE A 172 -9.56 -9.59 -25.03
C PHE A 172 -9.25 -10.15 -26.42
N MET A 173 -10.26 -10.35 -27.27
CA MET A 173 -10.06 -10.95 -28.61
C MET A 173 -9.41 -9.99 -29.61
N GLN A 174 -9.63 -8.68 -29.47
CA GLN A 174 -9.07 -7.67 -30.36
C GLN A 174 -7.62 -7.33 -29.96
N GLN A 175 -7.36 -7.11 -28.66
CA GLN A 175 -6.05 -6.69 -28.18
C GLN A 175 -5.00 -7.80 -28.34
N ARG A 176 -5.35 -9.08 -28.06
CA ARG A 176 -4.45 -10.23 -28.25
C ARG A 176 -4.07 -10.43 -29.73
N ARG A 177 -5.00 -10.26 -30.66
CA ARG A 177 -4.69 -10.30 -32.10
C ARG A 177 -3.72 -9.20 -32.49
N ASN A 178 -3.93 -7.98 -31.98
CA ASN A 178 -3.07 -6.85 -32.31
C ASN A 178 -1.65 -7.00 -31.76
N THR A 179 -1.47 -7.42 -30.50
CA THR A 179 -0.12 -7.67 -29.94
C THR A 179 0.57 -8.87 -30.58
N GLN A 180 -0.15 -9.95 -30.92
CA GLN A 180 0.44 -11.08 -31.66
C GLN A 180 0.86 -10.68 -33.09
N GLN A 181 0.06 -9.87 -33.80
CA GLN A 181 0.41 -9.37 -35.12
C GLN A 181 1.62 -8.44 -35.10
N LEU A 182 1.71 -7.53 -34.12
CA LEU A 182 2.85 -6.64 -33.94
C LEU A 182 4.15 -7.42 -33.72
N VAL A 183 4.16 -8.40 -32.81
CA VAL A 183 5.35 -9.22 -32.52
C VAL A 183 5.80 -10.07 -33.71
N GLN A 184 4.86 -10.60 -34.52
CA GLN A 184 5.22 -11.34 -35.73
C GLN A 184 5.79 -10.44 -36.82
N ASN A 185 5.27 -9.22 -36.95
CA ASN A 185 5.78 -8.27 -37.94
C ASN A 185 7.20 -7.82 -37.58
N THR A 186 7.51 -7.56 -36.30
CA THR A 186 8.86 -7.15 -35.89
C THR A 186 9.92 -8.23 -36.17
N LYS A 187 9.56 -9.53 -36.08
CA LYS A 187 10.48 -10.63 -36.41
C LYS A 187 10.76 -10.78 -37.91
N ARG A 188 9.92 -10.24 -38.80
CA ARG A 188 10.12 -10.31 -40.26
C ARG A 188 11.02 -9.22 -40.82
N TYR A 189 11.28 -8.15 -40.07
CA TYR A 189 12.07 -7.00 -40.53
C TYR A 189 13.55 -7.01 -40.11
N ASN A 190 14.02 -8.10 -39.47
CA ASN A 190 15.44 -8.30 -39.20
C ASN A 190 16.00 -9.33 -40.20
N VAL A 191 16.42 -8.87 -41.38
CA VAL A 191 17.34 -9.55 -42.31
C VAL A 191 18.42 -8.54 -42.69
#